data_AF-A0A418KSX4-F1
#
_entry.id   AF-A0A418KSX4-F1
#
_cell.length_a   1.000
_cell.length_b   1.000
_cell.length_c   1.000
_cell.angle_alpha   90.00
_cell.angle_beta   90.00
_cell.angle_gamma   90.00
#
_symmetry.space_group_name_H-M   'P 1'
#
loop_
_entity.id
_entity.type
_entity.pdbx_description
1 polymer ?
#
loop_
_entity_poly.entity_id
_entity_poly.type
_entity_poly.pdbx_seq_one_letter_code
_entity_poly.pdbx_strand_id
1 'polypeptide(L)'
;MTSRELTDWVGVQPELDGPLPGDERAAPLGTAVIEILGKRRVDLTDDDLGAMARVIEVVETETDGLTQAEILADERRRHRLMTVGHDPYRTG
;
A
#
# COMPACT_ATOMS: atom_id res chain seq x y z
N MET A 1 -8.25 -1.16 -5.61
CA MET A 1 -7.42 -1.11 -6.83
C MET A 1 -7.12 -2.49 -7.37
N THR A 2 -6.87 -2.60 -8.67
CA THR A 2 -6.29 -3.77 -9.34
C THR A 2 -4.77 -3.64 -9.39
N SER A 3 -4.04 -4.74 -9.64
CA SER A 3 -2.58 -4.70 -9.77
C SER A 3 -2.10 -3.72 -10.84
N ARG A 4 -2.84 -3.61 -11.96
CA ARG A 4 -2.53 -2.64 -13.01
C ARG A 4 -2.70 -1.20 -12.54
N GLU A 5 -3.83 -0.90 -11.87
CA GLU A 5 -4.07 0.43 -11.30
C GLU A 5 -2.97 0.81 -10.29
N LEU A 6 -2.47 -0.15 -9.51
CA LEU A 6 -1.36 0.06 -8.57
C LEU A 6 -0.04 0.33 -9.28
N THR A 7 0.30 -0.43 -10.32
CA THR A 7 1.52 -0.16 -11.12
C THR A 7 1.47 1.22 -11.77
N ASP A 8 0.33 1.60 -12.35
CA ASP A 8 0.16 2.92 -12.96
C ASP A 8 0.27 4.04 -11.90
N TRP A 9 -0.27 3.83 -10.69
CA TRP A 9 -0.18 4.77 -9.57
C TRP A 9 1.26 4.97 -9.07
N VAL A 10 1.94 3.88 -8.71
CA VAL A 10 3.31 3.90 -8.17
C VAL A 10 4.30 4.48 -9.18
N GLY A 11 4.11 4.18 -10.48
CA GLY A 11 4.95 4.72 -11.55
C GLY A 11 4.87 6.24 -11.72
N VAL A 12 3.77 6.88 -11.29
CA VAL A 12 3.57 8.34 -11.39
C VAL A 12 3.99 9.08 -10.10
N GLN A 13 4.04 8.39 -8.95
CA GLN A 13 4.28 9.00 -7.64
C GLN A 13 5.36 8.26 -6.81
N PRO A 14 6.62 8.17 -7.29
CA PRO A 14 7.67 7.38 -6.63
C PRO A 14 8.11 7.94 -5.26
N GLU A 15 7.88 9.22 -4.98
CA GLU A 15 8.33 9.89 -3.75
C GLU A 15 7.48 9.51 -2.51
N LEU A 16 6.24 9.08 -2.72
CA LEU A 16 5.33 8.61 -1.65
C LEU A 16 5.51 7.13 -1.33
N ASP A 17 6.31 6.45 -2.13
CA ASP A 17 6.76 5.07 -1.92
C ASP A 17 8.05 5.07 -1.05
N GLY A 18 8.46 6.21 -0.51
CA GLY A 18 9.54 6.30 0.47
C GLY A 18 9.24 5.56 1.79
N PRO A 19 10.28 5.21 2.56
CA PRO A 19 10.12 4.50 3.82
C PRO A 19 9.20 5.24 4.79
N LEU A 20 8.30 4.48 5.44
CA LEU A 20 7.49 4.99 6.54
C LEU A 20 8.40 5.55 7.64
N PRO A 21 7.97 6.60 8.37
CA PRO A 21 8.74 7.13 9.50
C PRO A 21 9.10 6.01 10.48
N GLY A 22 10.39 5.70 10.61
CA GLY A 22 10.91 4.66 11.51
C GLY A 22 11.35 3.35 10.86
N ASP A 23 11.26 3.20 9.53
CA ASP A 23 11.77 2.01 8.84
C ASP A 23 12.80 2.34 7.76
N GLU A 24 14.08 2.23 8.13
CA GLU A 24 15.21 2.54 7.26
C GLU A 24 15.48 1.47 6.18
N ARG A 25 14.73 0.34 6.15
CA ARG A 25 15.01 -0.80 5.25
C ARG A 25 13.88 -1.23 4.34
N ALA A 26 12.69 -0.66 4.43
CA ALA A 26 11.63 -0.99 3.50
C ALA A 26 12.02 -0.51 2.10
N ALA A 27 12.13 -1.46 1.16
CA ALA A 27 11.88 -1.14 -0.25
C ALA A 27 10.55 -0.38 -0.34
N PRO A 28 10.36 0.45 -1.37
CA PRO A 28 9.10 1.15 -1.54
C PRO A 28 7.94 0.14 -1.48
N LEU A 29 7.12 0.21 -0.42
CA LEU A 29 6.20 -0.88 -0.05
C LEU A 29 5.20 -1.16 -1.19
N GLY A 30 4.83 -0.14 -1.97
CA GLY A 30 4.03 -0.28 -3.17
C GLY A 30 4.72 -1.08 -4.28
N THR A 31 6.02 -0.85 -4.49
CA THR A 31 6.83 -1.67 -5.42
C THR A 31 6.88 -3.14 -4.99
N ALA A 32 7.08 -3.41 -3.69
CA ALA A 32 7.06 -4.78 -3.18
C ALA A 32 5.70 -5.47 -3.40
N VAL A 33 4.60 -4.75 -3.18
CA VAL A 33 3.24 -5.27 -3.47
C VAL A 33 3.08 -5.61 -4.94
N ILE A 34 3.56 -4.77 -5.86
CA ILE A 34 3.50 -5.05 -7.31
C ILE A 34 4.25 -6.34 -7.64
N GLU A 35 5.46 -6.52 -7.11
CA GLU A 35 6.25 -7.75 -7.31
C GLU A 35 5.53 -8.98 -6.77
N ILE A 36 4.97 -8.90 -5.56
CA ILE A 36 4.21 -9.98 -4.91
C ILE A 36 2.98 -10.36 -5.72
N LEU A 37 2.20 -9.38 -6.20
CA LEU A 37 1.00 -9.61 -7.01
C LEU A 37 1.32 -10.27 -8.36
N GLY A 38 2.56 -10.17 -8.83
CA GLY A 38 3.05 -10.86 -10.02
C GLY A 38 3.49 -12.32 -9.79
N LYS A 39 3.67 -12.75 -8.54
CA LYS A 39 4.12 -14.11 -8.20
C LYS A 39 2.96 -15.11 -8.23
N ARG A 40 3.27 -16.38 -8.50
CA ARG A 40 2.31 -17.45 -8.19
C ARG A 40 2.30 -17.66 -6.67
N ARG A 41 1.17 -18.10 -6.13
CA ARG A 41 1.03 -18.37 -4.69
C ARG A 41 2.09 -19.34 -4.13
N VAL A 42 2.58 -20.29 -4.93
CA VAL A 42 3.62 -21.25 -4.52
C VAL A 42 5.03 -20.67 -4.50
N ASP A 43 5.22 -19.51 -5.14
CA ASP A 43 6.49 -18.81 -5.25
C ASP A 43 6.63 -17.69 -4.18
N LEU A 44 5.64 -17.56 -3.28
CA LEU A 44 5.67 -16.59 -2.18
C LEU A 44 6.69 -17.02 -1.12
N THR A 45 7.46 -16.05 -0.64
CA THR A 45 8.47 -16.22 0.41
C THR A 45 7.99 -15.65 1.76
N ASP A 46 8.71 -15.96 2.84
CA ASP A 46 8.44 -15.36 4.15
C ASP A 46 8.61 -13.82 4.13
N ASP A 47 9.53 -13.31 3.31
CA ASP A 47 9.69 -11.87 3.11
C ASP A 47 8.46 -11.24 2.44
N ASP A 48 7.85 -11.94 1.47
CA ASP A 48 6.61 -11.49 0.83
C ASP A 48 5.47 -11.43 1.85
N LEU A 49 5.40 -12.42 2.75
CA LEU A 49 4.41 -12.43 3.83
C LEU A 49 4.64 -11.28 4.83
N GLY A 50 5.90 -11.00 5.17
CA GLY A 50 6.27 -9.86 6.01
C GLY A 50 5.89 -8.51 5.38
N ALA A 51 6.13 -8.36 4.07
CA ALA A 51 5.71 -7.17 3.34
C ALA A 51 4.18 -7.00 3.34
N MET A 52 3.42 -8.08 3.09
CA MET A 52 1.95 -8.03 3.14
C MET A 52 1.40 -7.78 4.54
N ALA A 53 2.06 -8.29 5.60
CA ALA A 53 1.69 -7.96 6.97
C ALA A 53 1.85 -6.47 7.25
N ARG A 54 2.95 -5.87 6.76
CA ARG A 54 3.17 -4.43 6.86
C ARG A 54 2.13 -3.60 6.10
N VAL A 55 1.68 -4.08 4.95
CA VAL A 55 0.55 -3.44 4.22
C VAL A 55 -0.70 -3.40 5.08
N ILE A 56 -1.02 -4.50 5.77
CA ILE A 56 -2.17 -4.55 6.70
C ILE A 56 -1.99 -3.52 7.81
N GLU A 57 -0.82 -3.45 8.45
CA GLU A 57 -0.54 -2.46 9.51
C GLU A 57 -0.73 -1.02 9.03
N VAL A 58 -0.29 -0.71 7.80
CA VAL A 58 -0.50 0.61 7.19
C VAL A 58 -1.98 0.89 6.98
N VAL A 59 -2.74 -0.05 6.40
CA VAL A 59 -4.18 0.13 6.18
C VAL A 59 -4.91 0.31 7.51
N GLU A 60 -4.61 -0.51 8.52
CA GLU A 60 -5.20 -0.38 9.85
C GLU A 60 -4.87 0.99 10.46
N THR A 61 -3.60 1.39 10.49
CA THR A 61 -3.17 2.70 11.02
C THR A 61 -3.83 3.88 10.30
N GLU A 62 -3.98 3.78 8.98
CA GLU A 62 -4.55 4.85 8.16
C GLU A 62 -6.08 4.85 8.12
N THR A 63 -6.75 3.83 8.68
CA THR A 63 -8.22 3.75 8.73
C THR A 63 -8.80 3.70 10.15
N ASP A 64 -7.98 3.41 11.16
CA ASP A 64 -8.43 3.18 12.53
C ASP A 64 -9.16 4.42 13.10
N GLY A 65 -10.34 4.17 13.66
CA GLY A 65 -11.19 5.19 14.25
C GLY A 65 -11.74 6.26 13.29
N LEU A 66 -11.53 6.14 11.98
CA LEU A 66 -11.96 7.13 11.00
C LEU A 66 -13.16 6.69 10.17
N THR A 67 -14.01 7.65 9.85
CA THR A 67 -15.05 7.48 8.84
C THR A 67 -14.45 7.57 7.44
N GLN A 68 -15.16 6.99 6.48
CA GLN A 68 -14.86 7.09 5.07
C GLN A 68 -14.70 8.55 4.60
N ALA A 69 -15.53 9.46 5.10
CA ALA A 69 -15.47 10.88 4.73
C ALA A 69 -14.19 11.55 5.26
N GLU A 70 -13.74 11.20 6.46
CA GLU A 70 -12.50 11.71 7.05
C GLU A 70 -11.27 11.20 6.31
N ILE A 71 -11.25 9.91 5.95
CA ILE A 71 -10.21 9.33 5.09
C ILE A 71 -10.17 10.06 3.75
N LEU A 72 -11.34 10.28 3.14
CA LEU A 72 -11.44 10.95 1.85
C LEU A 72 -11.10 12.44 1.90
N ALA A 73 -11.13 13.09 3.06
CA ALA A 73 -10.76 14.50 3.21
C ALA A 73 -9.23 14.71 3.29
N ASP A 74 -8.48 13.73 3.78
CA ASP A 74 -7.01 13.82 3.94
C ASP A 74 -6.27 13.26 2.72
N GLU A 75 -5.73 14.16 1.88
CA GLU A 75 -4.99 13.79 0.67
C GLU A 75 -3.78 12.89 0.94
N ARG A 76 -3.01 13.19 1.99
CA ARG A 76 -1.81 12.42 2.29
C ARG A 76 -2.16 11.00 2.72
N ARG A 77 -3.21 10.86 3.52
CA ARG A 77 -3.75 9.56 3.93
C ARG A 77 -4.25 8.75 2.74
N ARG A 78 -5.05 9.35 1.86
CA ARG A 78 -5.51 8.69 0.63
C ARG A 78 -4.34 8.19 -0.21
N HIS A 79 -3.32 9.03 -0.40
CA HIS A 79 -2.17 8.64 -1.19
C HIS A 79 -1.38 7.49 -0.54
N ARG A 80 -1.18 7.52 0.78
CA ARG A 80 -0.53 6.41 1.50
C ARG A 80 -1.28 5.08 1.33
N LEU A 81 -2.60 5.11 1.45
CA LEU A 81 -3.45 3.94 1.21
C LEU A 81 -3.32 3.43 -0.23
N MET A 82 -3.38 4.34 -1.22
CA MET A 82 -3.26 3.97 -2.64
C MET A 82 -1.87 3.40 -2.97
N THR A 83 -0.80 3.92 -2.36
CA THR A 83 0.57 3.40 -2.54
C THR A 83 0.69 1.94 -2.11
N VAL A 84 -0.05 1.49 -1.09
CA VAL A 84 -0.06 0.08 -0.68
C VAL A 84 -1.14 -0.77 -1.38
N GLY A 85 -1.84 -0.20 -2.37
CA GLY A 85 -2.88 -0.89 -3.14
C GLY A 85 -4.29 -0.80 -2.57
N HIS A 86 -4.50 -0.10 -1.45
CA HIS A 86 -5.82 0.15 -0.89
C HIS A 86 -6.46 1.38 -1.56
N ASP A 87 -7.63 1.18 -2.18
CA ASP A 87 -8.34 2.27 -2.85
C ASP A 87 -9.46 2.79 -1.94
N PRO A 88 -9.27 3.95 -1.28
CA PRO A 88 -10.28 4.48 -0.38
C PRO A 88 -11.56 4.87 -1.13
N TYR A 89 -11.54 5.14 -2.43
CA TYR A 89 -12.77 5.53 -3.16
C TYR A 89 -13.68 4.34 -3.49
N ARG A 90 -13.13 3.13 -3.42
CA ARG A 90 -13.85 1.89 -3.72
C ARG A 90 -14.25 1.24 -2.40
N THR A 91 -15.46 1.55 -1.94
CA THR A 91 -16.10 0.76 -0.87
C THR A 91 -16.26 -0.68 -1.37
N GLY A 92 -15.76 -1.64 -0.59
CA GLY A 92 -16.06 -3.07 -0.80
C GLY A 92 -17.55 -3.37 -0.74
#